data_AF-A0A1F2YB39-F1
#
_entry.id   AF-A0A1F2YB39-F1
#
_cell.length_a   1.000
_cell.length_b   1.000
_cell.length_c   1.000
_cell.angle_alpha   90.00
_cell.angle_beta   90.00
_cell.angle_gamma   90.00
#
_symmetry.space_group_name_H-M   'P 1'
#
loop_
_entity.id
_entity.type
_entity.pdbx_description
1 polymer ?
#
loop_
_entity_poly.entity_id
_entity_poly.type
_entity_poly.pdbx_seq_one_letter_code
_entity_poly.pdbx_strand_id
1 'polypeptide(L)'
;MNKRVMAAVLWPLGVLSLVAGVAAVGRTAPEPERPSVGPVMKPDTGAGEMLLVVLGGVFETREEAEAANASMSFGDVQGYYVVPVGQFQGFREQLPVSGEHGLVSVFRTEEGAQEFVALASAMGQPAQILPRRVRSLGGVYAGLGQEATPDGSGPLVAPIADSLP
;
A
#
# COMPACT_ATOMS: atom_id res chain seq x y z
N MET A 1 -45.06 -6.56 42.18
CA MET A 1 -45.52 -7.94 42.46
C MET A 1 -44.99 -8.85 41.34
N ASN A 2 -44.64 -10.13 41.46
CA ASN A 2 -44.33 -11.10 42.54
C ASN A 2 -43.73 -12.35 41.82
N LYS A 3 -42.83 -13.20 42.35
CA LYS A 3 -42.04 -13.26 43.60
C LYS A 3 -40.81 -14.18 43.35
N ARG A 4 -39.83 -14.14 44.27
CA ARG A 4 -38.68 -15.07 44.43
C ARG A 4 -39.07 -16.57 44.40
N VAL A 5 -38.14 -17.45 43.97
CA VAL A 5 -37.70 -18.64 44.76
C VAL A 5 -36.19 -18.86 44.55
N MET A 6 -35.47 -19.15 45.64
CA MET A 6 -34.06 -19.61 45.69
C MET A 6 -34.01 -21.09 46.13
N ALA A 7 -32.80 -21.67 46.08
CA ALA A 7 -32.40 -22.92 46.75
C ALA A 7 -32.79 -24.22 45.99
N ALA A 8 -32.06 -25.34 46.14
CA ALA A 8 -31.20 -25.69 47.27
C ALA A 8 -29.84 -26.34 46.96
N VAL A 9 -28.94 -26.18 47.93
CA VAL A 9 -27.66 -26.87 48.12
C VAL A 9 -27.90 -28.31 48.55
N LEU A 10 -27.06 -29.25 48.10
CA LEU A 10 -26.72 -30.46 48.87
C LEU A 10 -25.33 -31.03 48.47
N TRP A 11 -24.46 -31.08 49.48
CA TRP A 11 -23.19 -31.81 49.61
C TRP A 11 -23.47 -33.03 50.53
N PRO A 12 -22.52 -33.97 50.84
CA PRO A 12 -21.18 -34.25 50.31
C PRO A 12 -20.95 -35.77 50.07
N LEU A 13 -19.69 -36.26 50.21
CA LEU A 13 -19.17 -37.65 50.17
C LEU A 13 -18.92 -38.18 48.74
N GLY A 14 -17.76 -38.74 48.39
CA GLY A 14 -16.51 -38.98 49.13
C GLY A 14 -15.54 -39.86 48.30
N VAL A 15 -14.51 -40.42 48.97
CA VAL A 15 -13.55 -41.44 48.45
C VAL A 15 -12.32 -40.94 47.65
N LEU A 16 -11.24 -40.75 48.42
CA LEU A 16 -9.88 -41.31 48.24
C LEU A 16 -9.26 -41.51 46.83
N SER A 17 -8.22 -40.71 46.60
CA SER A 17 -6.84 -41.11 46.25
C SER A 17 -6.56 -42.07 45.08
N LEU A 18 -5.81 -41.56 44.09
CA LEU A 18 -4.61 -42.25 43.62
C LEU A 18 -3.53 -41.25 43.17
N VAL A 19 -2.36 -41.31 43.81
CA VAL A 19 -1.19 -40.53 43.41
C VAL A 19 -0.49 -41.29 42.29
N ALA A 20 -0.58 -40.78 41.06
CA ALA A 20 0.26 -41.18 39.94
C ALA A 20 1.15 -39.98 39.57
N GLY A 21 2.44 -40.06 39.93
CA GLY A 21 3.40 -39.01 39.63
C GLY A 21 3.67 -38.94 38.13
N VAL A 22 3.07 -37.95 37.44
CA VAL A 22 3.50 -37.58 36.10
C VAL A 22 4.71 -36.66 36.25
N ALA A 23 5.88 -37.16 35.82
CA ALA A 23 7.08 -36.33 35.76
C ALA A 23 6.80 -35.12 34.86
N ALA A 24 6.89 -33.91 35.44
CA ALA A 24 6.74 -32.66 34.72
C ALA A 24 7.97 -32.44 33.82
N VAL A 25 8.00 -33.15 32.68
CA VAL A 25 8.82 -32.76 31.54
C VAL A 25 8.28 -31.42 31.08
N GLY A 26 8.95 -30.35 31.50
CA GLY A 26 8.65 -28.99 31.10
C GLY A 26 8.86 -28.82 29.61
N ARG A 27 7.86 -29.21 28.81
CA ARG A 27 7.70 -28.68 27.46
C ARG A 27 7.39 -27.19 27.63
N THR A 28 8.41 -26.37 27.44
CA THR A 28 8.23 -24.98 27.04
C THR A 28 7.16 -24.97 25.94
N ALA A 29 6.11 -24.18 26.14
CA ALA A 29 5.16 -23.92 25.07
C ALA A 29 5.95 -23.36 23.87
N PRO A 30 5.61 -23.73 22.62
CA PRO A 30 6.22 -23.07 21.47
C PRO A 30 5.99 -21.57 21.62
N GLU A 31 7.07 -20.79 21.56
CA GLU A 31 6.97 -19.34 21.59
C GLU A 31 6.07 -18.92 20.42
N PRO A 32 5.04 -18.07 20.62
CA PRO A 32 4.20 -17.65 19.53
C PRO A 32 5.08 -16.98 18.48
N GLU A 33 5.04 -17.50 17.26
CA GLU A 33 5.74 -16.94 16.10
C GLU A 33 5.39 -15.46 16.01
N ARG A 34 6.31 -14.59 16.43
CA ARG A 34 6.17 -13.17 16.22
C ARG A 34 6.22 -12.99 14.71
N PRO A 35 5.23 -12.31 14.09
CA PRO A 35 5.34 -11.96 12.68
C PRO A 35 6.70 -11.31 12.47
N SER A 36 7.50 -11.87 11.57
CA SER A 36 8.79 -11.27 11.23
C SER A 36 8.49 -9.96 10.53
N VAL A 37 8.45 -8.87 11.32
CA VAL A 37 8.45 -7.52 10.78
C VAL A 37 9.84 -7.31 10.22
N GLY A 38 10.02 -7.74 8.97
CA GLY A 38 11.18 -7.40 8.17
C GLY A 38 11.38 -5.89 8.17
N PRO A 39 12.61 -5.41 7.94
CA PRO A 39 12.91 -3.99 8.01
C PRO A 39 11.96 -3.22 7.09
N VAL A 40 11.07 -2.42 7.68
CA VAL A 40 10.15 -1.54 6.96
C VAL A 40 11.01 -0.48 6.29
N MET A 41 11.38 -0.72 5.02
CA MET A 41 12.09 0.27 4.23
C MET A 41 11.23 1.52 4.15
N LYS A 42 11.87 2.68 4.37
CA LYS A 42 11.19 3.97 4.21
C LYS A 42 10.68 4.05 2.76
N PRO A 43 9.40 4.42 2.52
CA PRO A 43 8.89 4.57 1.17
C PRO A 43 9.77 5.50 0.35
N ASP A 44 10.27 5.01 -0.78
CA ASP A 44 11.04 5.81 -1.73
C ASP A 44 10.06 6.73 -2.47
N THR A 45 10.19 8.04 -2.25
CA THR A 45 9.30 9.05 -2.84
C THR A 45 9.92 9.72 -4.07
N GLY A 46 11.11 9.26 -4.50
CA GLY A 46 11.87 9.88 -5.59
C GLY A 46 12.20 11.35 -5.35
N ALA A 47 12.26 11.81 -4.10
CA ALA A 47 12.37 13.22 -3.75
C ALA A 47 13.61 13.87 -4.39
N GLY A 48 13.39 14.89 -5.22
CA GLY A 48 14.42 15.56 -6.01
C GLY A 48 14.61 15.02 -7.44
N GLU A 49 14.09 13.84 -7.76
CA GLU A 49 14.24 13.18 -9.07
C GLU A 49 13.29 13.73 -10.14
N MET A 50 13.67 13.55 -11.41
CA MET A 50 12.89 13.87 -12.60
C MET A 50 12.10 12.63 -13.08
N LEU A 51 10.84 12.54 -12.70
CA LEU A 51 9.99 11.36 -12.90
C LEU A 51 9.00 11.56 -14.06
N LEU A 52 8.69 10.48 -14.75
CA LEU A 52 7.56 10.39 -15.67
C LEU A 52 6.27 10.18 -14.87
N VAL A 53 5.16 10.73 -15.35
CA VAL A 53 3.85 10.61 -14.70
C VAL A 53 2.89 9.96 -15.68
N VAL A 54 2.28 8.85 -15.27
CA VAL A 54 1.03 8.34 -15.87
C VAL A 54 -0.13 8.91 -15.07
N LEU A 55 -0.97 9.69 -15.74
CA LEU A 55 -2.15 10.34 -15.19
C LEU A 55 -3.40 9.49 -15.47
N GLY A 56 -4.10 9.08 -14.42
CA GLY A 56 -5.44 8.47 -14.50
C GLY A 56 -6.59 9.48 -14.34
N GLY A 57 -6.34 10.64 -13.74
CA GLY A 57 -7.35 11.69 -13.57
C GLY A 57 -6.88 12.88 -12.72
N VAL A 58 -7.66 13.97 -12.74
CA VAL A 58 -7.44 15.19 -11.95
C VAL A 58 -8.76 15.56 -11.29
N PHE A 59 -8.70 15.95 -10.02
CA PHE A 59 -9.85 16.22 -9.16
C PHE A 59 -9.59 17.47 -8.30
N GLU A 60 -10.66 18.17 -7.93
CA GLU A 60 -10.57 19.32 -7.03
C GLU A 60 -10.29 18.85 -5.60
N THR A 61 -11.02 17.85 -5.12
CA THR A 61 -10.87 17.30 -3.75
C THR A 61 -10.09 15.99 -3.71
N ARG A 62 -9.54 15.67 -2.53
CA ARG A 62 -8.87 14.39 -2.28
C ARG A 62 -9.88 13.24 -2.27
N GLU A 63 -11.05 13.50 -1.70
CA GLU A 63 -12.13 12.55 -1.50
C GLU A 63 -12.70 12.07 -2.85
N GLU A 64 -12.84 12.97 -3.83
CA GLU A 64 -13.21 12.60 -5.21
C GLU A 64 -12.15 11.73 -5.87
N ALA A 65 -10.87 12.06 -5.71
CA ALA A 65 -9.76 11.29 -6.27
C ALA A 65 -9.65 9.90 -5.62
N GLU A 66 -9.87 9.77 -4.31
CA GLU A 66 -9.88 8.50 -3.59
C GLU A 66 -11.09 7.65 -3.97
N ALA A 67 -12.28 8.25 -4.12
CA ALA A 67 -13.47 7.56 -4.60
C ALA A 67 -13.31 7.06 -6.04
N ALA A 68 -12.68 7.86 -6.92
CA ALA A 68 -12.32 7.44 -8.26
C ALA A 68 -11.31 6.28 -8.22
N ASN A 69 -10.23 6.38 -7.44
CA ASN A 69 -9.22 5.33 -7.31
C ASN A 69 -9.84 4.00 -6.84
N ALA A 70 -10.70 4.05 -5.82
CA ALA A 70 -11.37 2.87 -5.27
C ALA A 70 -12.33 2.17 -6.25
N SER A 71 -12.74 2.85 -7.33
CA SER A 71 -13.51 2.25 -8.43
C SER A 71 -12.64 1.59 -9.50
N MET A 72 -11.34 1.85 -9.51
CA MET A 72 -10.38 1.26 -10.44
C MET A 72 -9.75 0.01 -9.82
N SER A 73 -9.68 -1.08 -10.58
CA SER A 73 -9.01 -2.31 -10.15
C SER A 73 -7.93 -2.72 -11.15
N PHE A 74 -6.77 -3.07 -10.61
CA PHE A 74 -5.58 -3.49 -11.35
C PHE A 74 -5.18 -4.94 -10.98
N GLY A 75 -6.13 -5.71 -10.43
CA GLY A 75 -5.90 -7.05 -9.91
C GLY A 75 -5.07 -7.02 -8.62
N ASP A 76 -3.99 -7.79 -8.59
CA ASP A 76 -3.07 -7.89 -7.45
C ASP A 76 -2.02 -6.75 -7.41
N VAL A 77 -2.02 -5.86 -8.41
CA VAL A 77 -1.06 -4.74 -8.53
C VAL A 77 -1.69 -3.45 -8.01
N GLN A 78 -0.93 -2.62 -7.29
CA GLN A 78 -1.37 -1.27 -6.94
C GLN A 78 -1.33 -0.39 -8.20
N GLY A 79 -2.50 0.10 -8.62
CA GLY A 79 -2.63 0.92 -9.84
C GLY A 79 -2.17 2.36 -9.64
N TYR A 80 -3.05 3.16 -9.07
CA TYR A 80 -2.85 4.59 -8.90
C TYR A 80 -2.79 5.03 -7.43
N TYR A 81 -2.22 6.20 -7.24
CA TYR A 81 -2.05 6.91 -5.98
C TYR A 81 -2.68 8.30 -6.08
N VAL A 82 -3.32 8.73 -5.00
CA VAL A 82 -3.87 10.09 -4.88
C VAL A 82 -2.79 11.00 -4.30
N VAL A 83 -2.36 11.98 -5.09
CA VAL A 83 -1.30 12.93 -4.73
C VAL A 83 -1.80 14.38 -4.85
N PRO A 84 -1.32 15.31 -4.02
CA PRO A 84 -1.49 16.73 -4.29
C PRO A 84 -0.75 17.12 -5.57
N VAL A 85 -1.36 17.92 -6.45
CA VAL A 85 -0.69 18.43 -7.67
C VAL A 85 0.56 19.26 -7.30
N GLY A 86 0.51 19.98 -6.18
CA GLY A 86 1.65 20.72 -5.62
C GLY A 86 2.82 19.85 -5.13
N GLN A 87 2.70 18.52 -5.13
CA GLN A 87 3.79 17.60 -4.81
C GLN A 87 4.88 17.54 -5.90
N PHE A 88 4.53 17.93 -7.13
CA PHE A 88 5.39 17.78 -8.30
C PHE A 88 5.57 19.12 -9.02
N GLN A 89 6.80 19.63 -9.06
CA GLN A 89 7.13 20.84 -9.81
C GLN A 89 7.07 20.53 -11.32
N GLY A 90 6.34 21.35 -12.07
CA GLY A 90 6.11 21.15 -13.51
C GLY A 90 4.89 20.27 -13.84
N PHE A 91 4.10 19.85 -12.84
CA PHE A 91 2.93 18.99 -13.04
C PHE A 91 1.69 19.79 -13.47
N ARG A 92 1.35 20.88 -12.76
CA ARG A 92 0.17 21.71 -13.04
C ARG A 92 0.18 22.29 -14.46
N GLU A 93 1.36 22.63 -14.98
CA GLU A 93 1.58 23.16 -16.33
C GLU A 93 1.40 22.12 -17.45
N GLN A 94 1.08 20.87 -17.11
CA GLN A 94 0.86 19.76 -18.04
C GLN A 94 -0.52 19.13 -17.92
N LEU A 95 -1.34 19.56 -16.94
CA LEU A 95 -2.67 18.99 -16.73
C LEU A 95 -3.64 19.47 -17.82
N PRO A 96 -4.51 18.59 -18.34
CA PRO A 96 -5.53 18.97 -19.32
C PRO A 96 -6.67 19.81 -18.74
N VAL A 97 -6.84 19.78 -17.41
CA VAL A 97 -7.87 20.50 -16.64
C VAL A 97 -7.30 20.98 -15.30
N SER A 98 -7.99 21.91 -14.63
CA SER A 98 -7.65 22.32 -13.26
C SER A 98 -7.96 21.22 -12.24
N GLY A 99 -7.31 21.32 -11.09
CA GLY A 99 -7.57 20.55 -9.88
C GLY A 99 -6.36 20.54 -8.96
N GLU A 100 -6.58 20.18 -7.70
CA GLU A 100 -5.55 20.14 -6.67
C GLU A 100 -5.04 18.73 -6.36
N HIS A 101 -5.74 17.69 -6.84
CA HIS A 101 -5.38 16.29 -6.62
C HIS A 101 -5.26 15.54 -7.95
N GLY A 102 -4.13 14.85 -8.13
CA GLY A 102 -3.89 13.96 -9.26
C GLY A 102 -4.07 12.49 -8.83
N LEU A 103 -4.67 11.70 -9.71
CA LEU A 103 -4.62 10.25 -9.64
C LEU A 103 -3.48 9.80 -10.57
N VAL A 104 -2.36 9.36 -9.99
CA VAL A 104 -1.11 9.13 -10.73
C VAL A 104 -0.43 7.82 -10.39
N SER A 105 0.41 7.36 -11.30
CA SER A 105 1.51 6.44 -11.02
C SER A 105 2.76 7.01 -11.67
N VAL A 106 3.88 7.11 -10.95
CA VAL A 106 5.11 7.75 -11.45
C VAL A 106 6.26 6.76 -11.64
N PHE A 107 7.14 7.05 -12.60
CA PHE A 107 8.12 6.10 -13.14
C PHE A 107 9.47 6.76 -13.37
N ARG A 108 10.56 6.01 -13.13
CA ARG A 108 11.92 6.41 -13.53
C ARG A 108 12.14 6.20 -15.04
N THR A 109 11.66 5.08 -15.59
CA THR A 109 11.84 4.62 -16.98
C THR A 109 10.64 4.90 -17.87
N GLU A 110 10.86 5.04 -19.18
CA GLU A 110 9.77 5.19 -20.17
C GLU A 110 9.08 3.85 -20.43
N GLU A 111 9.85 2.78 -20.41
CA GLU A 111 9.39 1.40 -20.55
C GLU A 111 8.37 1.05 -19.47
N GLY A 112 8.67 1.34 -18.20
CA GLY A 112 7.74 1.07 -17.09
C GLY A 112 6.45 1.89 -17.18
N ALA A 113 6.54 3.16 -17.61
CA ALA A 113 5.35 3.99 -17.84
C ALA A 113 4.49 3.45 -19.00
N GLN A 114 5.11 2.96 -20.08
CA GLN A 114 4.42 2.35 -21.23
C GLN A 114 3.78 1.00 -20.87
N GLU A 115 4.47 0.14 -20.12
CA GLU A 115 3.93 -1.13 -19.61
C GLU A 115 2.71 -0.89 -18.72
N PHE A 116 2.78 0.10 -17.82
CA PHE A 116 1.65 0.46 -16.98
C PHE A 116 0.47 1.03 -17.79
N VAL A 117 0.72 1.87 -18.81
CA VAL A 117 -0.34 2.35 -19.72
C VAL A 117 -1.00 1.19 -20.48
N ALA A 118 -0.22 0.19 -20.91
CA ALA A 118 -0.75 -1.01 -21.55
C ALA A 118 -1.61 -1.84 -20.59
N LEU A 119 -1.18 -2.01 -19.33
CA LEU A 119 -1.96 -2.66 -18.27
C LEU A 119 -3.28 -1.90 -17.99
N ALA A 120 -3.21 -0.60 -17.77
CA ALA A 120 -4.38 0.25 -17.51
C ALA A 120 -5.38 0.18 -18.68
N SER A 121 -4.88 0.25 -19.93
CA SER A 121 -5.70 0.12 -21.14
C SER A 121 -6.37 -1.25 -21.26
N ALA A 122 -5.67 -2.34 -20.91
CA ALA A 122 -6.23 -3.69 -20.88
C ALA A 122 -7.33 -3.85 -19.81
N MET A 123 -7.24 -3.10 -18.71
CA MET A 123 -8.25 -3.02 -17.65
C MET A 123 -9.36 -1.97 -17.92
N GLY A 124 -9.34 -1.31 -19.09
CA GLY A 124 -10.29 -0.25 -19.45
C GLY A 124 -10.17 1.04 -18.65
N GLN A 125 -9.05 1.25 -17.96
CA GLN A 125 -8.79 2.42 -17.12
C GLN A 125 -8.15 3.57 -17.91
N PRO A 126 -8.46 4.84 -17.58
CA PRO A 126 -7.79 5.99 -18.18
C PRO A 126 -6.30 5.97 -17.81
N ALA A 127 -5.41 6.23 -18.78
CA ALA A 127 -3.97 6.35 -18.57
C ALA A 127 -3.33 7.24 -19.64
N GLN A 128 -2.67 8.32 -19.22
CA GLN A 128 -1.94 9.23 -20.11
C GLN A 128 -0.55 9.54 -19.55
N ILE A 129 0.51 9.26 -20.32
CA ILE A 129 1.85 9.75 -19.99
C ILE A 129 1.89 11.26 -20.24
N LEU A 130 2.32 12.04 -19.25
CA LEU A 130 2.54 13.48 -19.43
C LEU A 130 3.74 13.75 -20.36
N PRO A 131 3.69 14.80 -21.20
CA PRO A 131 4.69 15.02 -22.25
C PRO A 131 6.09 15.40 -21.75
N ARG A 132 6.23 15.79 -20.47
CA ARG A 132 7.51 16.14 -19.83
C ARG A 132 7.59 15.54 -18.44
N ARG A 133 8.80 15.14 -18.04
CA ARG A 133 9.11 14.75 -16.66
C ARG A 133 8.82 15.88 -15.69
N VAL A 134 8.35 15.54 -14.48
CA VAL A 134 8.13 16.45 -13.36
C VAL A 134 9.20 16.22 -12.29
N ARG A 135 9.51 17.23 -11.48
CA ARG A 135 10.39 17.04 -10.32
C ARG A 135 9.57 16.69 -9.09
N SER A 136 9.83 15.52 -8.49
CA SER A 136 9.22 15.15 -7.20
C SER A 136 9.78 16.02 -6.09
N LEU A 137 8.90 16.57 -5.25
CA LEU A 137 9.28 17.27 -4.00
C LEU A 137 9.27 16.32 -2.78
N GLY A 138 9.12 15.01 -3.01
CA GLY A 138 8.85 14.01 -1.97
C GLY A 138 7.38 14.00 -1.58
N GLY A 139 7.04 13.63 -0.35
CA GLY A 139 5.66 13.67 0.17
C GLY A 139 4.98 12.29 0.18
N VAL A 140 3.81 12.19 -0.47
CA VAL A 140 3.04 10.94 -0.57
C VAL A 140 3.71 10.03 -1.60
N TYR A 141 3.82 8.73 -1.28
CA TYR A 141 4.29 7.73 -2.23
C TYR A 141 3.33 7.62 -3.43
N ALA A 142 3.89 7.57 -4.64
CA ALA A 142 3.16 7.73 -5.89
C ALA A 142 3.45 6.62 -6.92
N GLY A 143 3.97 5.48 -6.46
CA GLY A 143 4.66 4.50 -7.32
C GLY A 143 6.05 5.02 -7.75
N LEU A 144 6.95 4.11 -8.15
CA LEU A 144 8.19 4.45 -8.87
C LEU A 144 8.46 3.52 -10.06
N GLY A 145 7.47 2.72 -10.46
CA GLY A 145 7.62 1.68 -11.48
C GLY A 145 8.41 0.45 -11.05
N GLN A 146 8.54 0.19 -9.76
CA GLN A 146 9.40 -0.88 -9.19
C GLN A 146 8.62 -1.94 -8.38
N GLU A 147 7.29 -1.95 -8.45
CA GLU A 147 6.42 -2.79 -7.59
C GLU A 147 6.27 -4.24 -8.08
N ALA A 148 7.41 -4.92 -8.23
CA ALA A 148 7.44 -6.37 -8.51
C ALA A 148 7.84 -7.21 -7.28
N THR A 149 8.45 -6.63 -6.24
CA THR A 149 9.02 -7.41 -5.13
C THR A 149 9.09 -6.65 -3.79
N PRO A 150 8.30 -7.04 -2.76
CA PRO A 150 8.29 -6.38 -1.45
C PRO A 150 9.53 -6.67 -0.58
N ASP A 151 10.47 -7.49 -1.08
CA ASP A 151 11.76 -7.78 -0.44
C ASP A 151 12.93 -6.95 -1.01
N GLY A 152 12.68 -6.09 -2.01
CA GLY A 152 13.68 -5.23 -2.62
C GLY A 152 14.57 -5.91 -3.68
N SER A 153 14.22 -7.10 -4.16
CA SER A 153 14.98 -7.81 -5.22
C SER A 153 14.61 -7.41 -6.66
N GLY A 154 13.70 -6.44 -6.84
CA GLY A 154 13.24 -5.94 -8.14
C GLY A 154 14.25 -5.05 -8.90
N PRO A 155 14.02 -4.78 -10.20
CA PRO A 155 15.05 -4.27 -11.10
C PRO A 155 15.44 -2.78 -10.87
N LEU A 156 16.77 -2.62 -10.74
CA LEU A 156 17.63 -1.42 -10.84
C LEU A 156 17.28 -0.17 -10.02
N VAL A 157 18.14 0.05 -9.03
CA VAL A 157 18.04 0.98 -7.90
C VAL A 157 18.73 2.34 -8.17
N ALA A 158 18.74 2.81 -9.42
CA ALA A 158 19.52 3.98 -9.84
C ALA A 158 18.65 5.06 -10.51
N PRO A 159 18.86 6.36 -10.19
CA PRO A 159 18.26 7.45 -10.94
C PRO A 159 18.73 7.44 -12.40
N ILE A 160 17.82 7.75 -13.34
CA ILE A 160 18.22 8.11 -14.71
C ILE A 160 18.81 9.51 -14.67
N ALA A 161 19.96 9.72 -15.32
CA ALA A 161 20.64 11.01 -15.35
C ALA A 161 19.77 12.13 -15.96
N ASP A 162 19.99 13.37 -15.53
CA ASP A 162 19.19 14.58 -15.87
C ASP A 162 19.13 14.95 -17.38
N SER A 163 19.77 14.18 -18.27
CA SER A 163 19.77 14.41 -19.72
C SER A 163 20.01 13.12 -20.51
N LEU A 164 19.17 12.87 -21.51
CA LEU A 164 19.53 12.04 -22.67
C LEU A 164 20.51 12.82 -23.58
N PRO A 165 21.41 12.14 -24.31
CA PRO A 165 22.30 12.76 -25.30
C PRO A 165 21.57 13.25 -26.56
#